data_AF-A0A4S9SNK2-F1
#
_entry.id   AF-A0A4S9SNK2-F1
#
_cell.length_a   1.000
_cell.length_b   1.000
_cell.length_c   1.000
_cell.angle_alpha   90.00
_cell.angle_beta   90.00
_cell.angle_gamma   90.00
#
_symmetry.space_group_name_H-M   'P 1'
#
loop_
_entity.id
_entity.type
_entity.pdbx_description
1 polymer ?
#
loop_
_entity_poly.entity_id
_entity_poly.type
_entity_poly.pdbx_seq_one_letter_code
_entity_poly.pdbx_strand_id
1 'polypeptide(L)'
;MPSDNNILGLRAQILDNFAVTMPTELKPKIVMAHNDNAWWVIIYGNDDKPIWKTNKGTDTPELALRKMLQSSSDLVFGKFKSGGFALEA
;
A
#
# COMPACT_ATOMS: atom_id res chain seq x y z
N MET A 1 5.04 -13.01 18.01
CA MET A 1 4.08 -12.00 17.53
C MET A 1 4.86 -10.94 16.78
N PRO A 2 4.39 -10.46 15.62
CA PRO A 2 4.95 -9.26 15.01
C PRO A 2 4.90 -8.13 16.03
N SER A 3 5.99 -7.38 16.21
CA SER A 3 5.95 -6.19 17.06
C SER A 3 5.00 -5.17 16.41
N ASP A 4 4.10 -4.55 17.18
CA ASP A 4 3.13 -3.57 16.67
C ASP A 4 3.83 -2.42 15.90
N ASN A 5 5.08 -2.13 16.26
CA ASN A 5 5.96 -1.19 15.56
C ASN A 5 6.18 -1.55 14.07
N ASN A 6 6.24 -2.83 13.72
CA ASN A 6 6.39 -3.26 12.34
C ASN A 6 5.11 -3.00 11.53
N ILE A 7 3.93 -3.19 12.11
CA ILE A 7 2.65 -2.97 11.42
C ILE A 7 2.44 -1.48 11.14
N LEU A 8 2.74 -0.61 12.11
CA LEU A 8 2.66 0.84 11.93
C LEU A 8 3.66 1.33 10.87
N GLY A 9 4.90 0.84 10.91
CA GLY A 9 5.93 1.18 9.93
C GLY A 9 5.53 0.78 8.51
N LEU A 10 4.98 -0.43 8.32
CA LEU A 10 4.47 -0.88 7.02
C LEU A 10 3.34 0.02 6.51
N ARG A 11 2.40 0.39 7.39
CA ARG A 11 1.27 1.26 7.01
C ARG A 11 1.75 2.64 6.58
N ALA A 12 2.71 3.23 7.27
CA ALA A 12 3.27 4.53 6.91
C ALA A 12 3.92 4.50 5.52
N GLN A 13 4.79 3.52 5.26
CA GLN A 13 5.47 3.39 3.96
C GLN A 13 4.49 3.17 2.79
N ILE A 14 3.42 2.39 3.02
CA ILE A 14 2.38 2.22 2.00
C ILE A 14 1.70 3.56 1.71
N LEU A 15 1.32 4.33 2.74
CA LEU A 15 0.70 5.65 2.54
C LEU A 15 1.62 6.62 1.80
N ASP A 16 2.92 6.62 2.11
CA ASP A 16 3.91 7.43 1.41
C ASP A 16 3.97 7.07 -0.09
N ASN A 17 3.98 5.78 -0.42
CA ASN A 17 3.94 5.31 -1.81
C ASN A 17 2.67 5.78 -2.55
N PHE A 18 1.51 5.76 -1.89
CA PHE A 18 0.26 6.26 -2.46
C PHE A 18 0.25 7.78 -2.61
N ALA A 19 0.84 8.54 -1.68
CA ALA A 19 0.99 9.99 -1.82
C ALA A 19 1.86 10.35 -3.05
N VAL A 20 2.91 9.57 -3.33
CA VAL A 20 3.75 9.76 -4.52
C VAL A 20 3.01 9.38 -5.80
N THR A 21 2.32 8.24 -5.81
CA THR A 21 1.74 7.68 -7.04
C THR A 21 0.40 8.32 -7.41
N MET A 22 -0.41 8.67 -6.41
CA MET A 22 -1.77 9.20 -6.55
C MET A 22 -1.91 10.53 -5.77
N PRO A 23 -1.22 11.61 -6.18
CA PRO A 23 -1.15 12.87 -5.41
C PRO A 23 -2.50 13.59 -5.28
N THR A 24 -3.49 13.24 -6.08
CA THR A 24 -4.86 13.77 -5.98
C THR A 24 -5.63 13.16 -4.81
N GLU A 25 -5.23 11.98 -4.33
CA GLU A 25 -5.79 11.33 -3.14
C GLU A 25 -5.09 11.90 -1.90
N LEU A 26 -5.73 12.89 -1.27
CA LEU A 26 -5.13 13.72 -0.21
C LEU A 26 -5.11 13.02 1.15
N LYS A 27 -6.04 12.08 1.38
CA LYS A 27 -6.17 11.37 2.65
C LYS A 27 -6.42 9.88 2.45
N PRO A 28 -5.50 9.15 1.78
CA PRO A 28 -5.67 7.73 1.60
C PRO A 28 -5.68 7.03 2.96
N LYS A 29 -6.55 6.03 3.11
CA LYS A 29 -6.69 5.23 4.35
C LYS A 29 -6.41 3.77 4.07
N ILE A 30 -5.66 3.14 4.96
CA ILE A 30 -5.41 1.70 4.93
C ILE A 30 -6.42 0.99 5.82
N VAL A 31 -7.21 0.11 5.23
CA VAL A 31 -8.12 -0.80 5.95
C VAL A 31 -7.60 -2.22 5.80
N MET A 32 -7.46 -2.91 6.92
CA MET A 32 -7.24 -4.36 6.92
C MET A 32 -8.58 -5.04 7.05
N ALA A 33 -8.90 -5.93 6.12
CA ALA A 33 -10.13 -6.72 6.15
C ALA A 33 -9.76 -8.19 6.36
N HIS A 34 -10.54 -8.88 7.19
CA HIS A 34 -10.42 -10.31 7.40
C HIS A 34 -11.71 -10.99 6.94
N ASN A 35 -11.60 -11.93 6.00
CA ASN A 35 -12.72 -12.71 5.47
C ASN A 35 -12.24 -14.11 5.12
N ASP A 36 -13.02 -15.15 5.46
CA ASP A 36 -12.72 -16.56 5.16
C ASP A 36 -11.29 -16.99 5.54
N ASN A 37 -10.87 -16.68 6.77
CA ASN A 37 -9.52 -16.94 7.30
C ASN A 37 -8.38 -16.30 6.48
N ALA A 38 -8.68 -15.29 5.68
CA ALA A 38 -7.71 -14.58 4.87
C ALA A 38 -7.73 -13.08 5.18
N TRP A 39 -6.54 -12.50 5.24
CA TRP A 39 -6.28 -11.09 5.44
C TRP A 39 -6.07 -10.37 4.12
N TRP A 40 -6.65 -9.18 4.01
CA TRP A 40 -6.61 -8.31 2.86
C TRP A 40 -6.26 -6.90 3.31
N VAL A 41 -5.62 -6.14 2.42
CA VAL A 41 -5.43 -4.70 2.61
C VAL A 41 -6.16 -3.97 1.51
N ILE A 42 -6.94 -2.96 1.89
CA ILE A 42 -7.71 -2.10 1.00
C ILE A 42 -7.26 -0.66 1.25
N ILE A 43 -7.00 0.07 0.19
CA ILE A 43 -6.68 1.50 0.22
C ILE A 43 -7.91 2.25 -0.23
N TYR A 44 -8.35 3.20 0.60
CA TYR A 44 -9.47 4.09 0.33
C TYR A 44 -8.97 5.49 0.00
N GLY A 45 -9.56 6.15 -0.98
CA GLY A 45 -9.25 7.52 -1.40
C GLY A 45 -10.14 8.60 -0.77
N ASN A 46 -10.20 9.79 -1.39
CA ASN A 46 -10.85 11.00 -0.87
C ASN A 46 -12.36 10.88 -0.54
N ASP A 47 -13.07 9.92 -1.14
CA ASP A 47 -14.52 9.70 -0.96
C ASP A 47 -14.84 8.42 -0.16
N ASP A 48 -13.89 7.87 0.60
CA ASP A 48 -14.02 6.53 1.19
C ASP A 48 -14.40 5.46 0.14
N LYS A 49 -13.92 5.65 -1.11
CA LYS A 49 -13.99 4.67 -2.19
C LYS A 49 -12.70 3.87 -2.26
N PRO A 50 -12.77 2.54 -2.46
CA PRO A 50 -11.59 1.71 -2.60
C PRO A 50 -10.87 2.05 -3.92
N ILE A 51 -9.63 2.49 -3.82
CA ILE A 51 -8.76 2.82 -4.95
C ILE A 51 -7.71 1.73 -5.23
N TRP A 52 -7.44 0.88 -4.23
CA TRP A 52 -6.53 -0.26 -4.37
C TRP A 52 -6.86 -1.37 -3.39
N LYS A 53 -6.48 -2.62 -3.70
CA LYS A 53 -6.55 -3.75 -2.78
C LYS A 53 -5.48 -4.80 -3.07
N THR A 54 -5.17 -5.65 -2.10
CA THR A 54 -4.36 -6.84 -2.38
C THR A 54 -5.08 -7.78 -3.35
N ASN A 55 -4.35 -8.35 -4.31
CA ASN A 55 -4.91 -9.22 -5.35
C ASN A 55 -5.39 -10.58 -4.81
N LYS A 56 -4.80 -11.03 -3.71
CA LYS A 56 -5.12 -12.30 -3.04
C LYS A 56 -5.08 -12.12 -1.54
N GLY A 57 -5.93 -12.85 -0.84
CA GLY A 57 -5.93 -12.95 0.61
C GLY A 57 -4.67 -13.67 1.10
N THR A 58 -4.29 -13.41 2.36
CA THR A 58 -3.08 -13.98 2.98
C THR A 58 -3.35 -14.47 4.39
N ASP A 59 -2.49 -15.36 4.88
CA ASP A 59 -2.71 -16.02 6.17
C ASP A 59 -2.55 -15.07 7.38
N THR A 60 -1.80 -13.98 7.23
CA THR A 60 -1.54 -13.03 8.32
C THR A 60 -1.73 -11.57 7.88
N PRO A 61 -2.08 -10.65 8.79
CA PRO A 61 -2.22 -9.23 8.48
C PRO A 61 -0.89 -8.60 8.07
N GLU A 62 0.22 -9.02 8.67
CA GLU A 62 1.56 -8.54 8.31
C GLU A 62 1.90 -8.94 6.86
N LEU A 63 1.61 -10.18 6.47
CA LEU A 63 1.86 -10.63 5.11
C LEU A 63 1.00 -9.85 4.09
N ALA A 64 -0.25 -9.54 4.44
CA ALA A 64 -1.13 -8.72 3.61
C ALA A 64 -0.53 -7.32 3.39
N LEU A 65 -0.02 -6.69 4.46
CA LEU A 65 0.65 -5.39 4.41
C LEU A 65 1.95 -5.45 3.61
N ARG A 66 2.79 -6.48 3.78
CA ARG A 66 4.03 -6.65 3.00
C ARG A 66 3.74 -6.79 1.50
N LYS A 67 2.68 -7.52 1.12
CA LYS A 67 2.25 -7.60 -0.28
C LYS A 67 1.74 -6.26 -0.82
N MET A 68 0.99 -5.51 -0.02
CA MET A 68 0.56 -4.16 -0.40
C MET A 68 1.76 -3.23 -0.57
N LEU A 69 2.72 -3.27 0.35
CA LEU A 69 3.95 -2.48 0.26
C LEU A 69 4.68 -2.77 -1.04
N GLN A 70 4.95 -4.04 -1.35
CA GLN A 70 5.58 -4.43 -2.62
C GLN A 70 4.81 -3.86 -3.82
N SER A 71 3.50 -4.09 -3.89
CA SER A 71 2.66 -3.60 -4.98
C SER A 71 2.70 -2.07 -5.13
N SER A 72 2.69 -1.34 -4.01
CA SER A 72 2.74 0.13 -4.03
C SER A 72 4.13 0.67 -4.39
N SER A 73 5.20 -0.04 -4.00
CA SER A 73 6.58 0.30 -4.40
C SER A 73 6.78 0.09 -5.91
N ASP A 74 6.21 -0.97 -6.48
CA ASP A 74 6.24 -1.21 -7.92
C ASP A 74 5.56 -0.06 -8.69
N LEU A 75 4.47 0.51 -8.16
CA LEU A 75 3.83 1.71 -8.73
C LEU A 75 4.76 2.92 -8.69
N VAL A 76 5.44 3.14 -7.56
CA VAL A 76 6.41 4.24 -7.41
C VAL A 76 7.54 4.09 -8.44
N PHE A 77 8.15 2.92 -8.54
CA PHE A 77 9.19 2.64 -9.53
C PHE A 77 8.68 2.81 -10.97
N GLY A 78 7.47 2.34 -11.27
CA GLY A 78 6.84 2.51 -12.58
C GLY A 78 6.66 3.99 -12.94
N LYS A 79 6.16 4.79 -11.99
CA LYS A 79 5.99 6.24 -12.16
C LYS A 79 7.33 6.93 -12.42
N PHE A 80 8.36 6.61 -11.65
CA PHE A 80 9.70 7.18 -11.86
C PHE A 80 10.33 6.78 -13.20
N LYS A 81 10.19 5.52 -13.62
CA LYS A 81 10.64 5.08 -14.96
C LYS A 81 9.94 5.84 -16.08
N SER A 82 8.62 6.09 -15.95
CA SER A 82 7.85 6.85 -16.95
C SER A 82 8.13 8.35 -16.93
N GLY A 83 8.55 8.90 -15.78
CA GLY A 83 8.77 10.32 -15.57
C GLY A 83 10.20 10.80 -15.83
N GLY A 84 11.09 9.95 -16.36
CA GLY A 84 12.46 10.33 -16.70
C GLY A 84 13.39 10.55 -15.51
N PHE A 85 13.01 10.13 -14.30
CA PHE A 85 13.82 10.27 -13.08
C PHE A 85 14.87 9.16 -12.96
N ALA A 86 15.64 8.93 -14.03
CA ALA A 86 17.01 8.51 -13.80
C ALA A 86 17.66 9.72 -13.12
N LEU A 87 18.04 9.61 -11.84
CA LEU A 87 19.04 10.52 -11.31
C LEU A 87 20.22 10.36 -12.25
N GLU A 88 20.50 11.38 -13.08
CA GLU A 88 21.64 11.33 -13.97
C GLU A 88 22.88 10.97 -13.13
N ALA A 89 23.60 9.96 -13.59
CA ALA A 89 24.73 9.36 -12.88
C ALA A 89 25.90 10.35 -12.72
#